data_AF-A0A7S4PMW4-F1
#
_entry.id   AF-A0A7S4PMW4-F1
#
_cell.length_a   1.000
_cell.length_b   1.000
_cell.length_c   1.000
_cell.angle_alpha   90.00
_cell.angle_beta   90.00
_cell.angle_gamma   90.00
#
_symmetry.space_group_name_H-M   'P 1'
#
loop_
_entity.id
_entity.type
_entity.pdbx_description
1 polymer ?
#
loop_
_entity_poly.entity_id
_entity_poly.type
_entity_poly.pdbx_seq_one_letter_code
_entity_poly.pdbx_strand_id
1 'polypeptide(L)'
;SVDVADYKVDLRPSWLGQAKAARVKMMSALGGNKDRISAQVDYNTDAGSAAYELGYSRSLEDGKEVSATFSPNDNELEVQYVDSKFENGATWTAKATVDTSDRNILEATKVTLKRAWSW
;
A
#
# COMPACT_ATOMS: atom_id res chain seq x y z
N SER A 1 15.72 -1.87 12.01
CA SER A 1 15.23 -3.23 11.74
C SER A 1 15.25 -3.97 13.06
N VAL A 2 14.12 -4.51 13.49
CA VAL A 2 13.99 -5.36 14.67
C VAL A 2 13.68 -6.75 14.16
N ASP A 3 14.48 -7.73 14.55
CA ASP A 3 14.19 -9.12 14.25
C ASP A 3 13.17 -9.62 15.27
N VAL A 4 11.98 -10.00 14.80
CA VAL A 4 10.93 -10.60 15.63
C VAL A 4 10.76 -12.04 15.16
N ALA A 5 11.30 -12.99 15.94
CA ALA A 5 11.43 -14.40 15.56
C ALA A 5 12.17 -14.56 14.21
N ASP A 6 11.56 -15.21 13.22
CA ASP A 6 12.15 -15.43 11.89
C ASP A 6 11.88 -14.30 10.90
N TYR A 7 11.30 -13.17 11.35
CA TYR A 7 10.82 -12.10 10.49
C TYR A 7 11.55 -10.78 10.76
N LYS A 8 12.06 -10.19 9.68
CA LYS A 8 12.72 -8.89 9.70
C LYS A 8 11.68 -7.78 9.62
N VAL A 9 11.54 -7.00 10.70
CA VAL A 9 10.61 -5.87 10.76
C VAL A 9 11.36 -4.54 10.66
N ASP A 10 11.09 -3.79 9.60
CA ASP A 10 11.61 -2.44 9.41
C ASP A 10 10.64 -1.40 9.98
N LEU A 11 11.00 -0.84 11.13
CA LEU A 11 10.33 0.29 11.77
C LEU A 11 10.96 1.61 11.32
N ARG A 12 10.15 2.54 10.80
CA ARG A 12 10.56 3.88 10.38
C ARG A 12 9.67 4.94 11.04
N PRO A 13 10.13 5.57 12.13
CA PRO A 13 9.48 6.77 12.67
C PRO A 13 9.90 8.01 11.85
N SER A 14 8.96 8.92 11.61
CA SER A 14 9.24 10.24 11.05
C SER A 14 8.33 11.32 11.64
N TRP A 15 8.84 12.55 11.67
CA TRP A 15 8.11 13.72 12.16
C TRP A 15 7.84 14.67 10.99
N LEU A 16 6.57 14.95 10.71
CA LEU A 16 6.14 15.86 9.66
C LEU A 16 5.99 17.27 10.22
N GLY A 17 7.10 18.02 10.18
CA GLY A 17 7.29 19.35 10.78
C GLY A 17 6.12 20.31 10.57
N GLN A 18 5.61 20.35 9.34
CA GLN A 18 4.56 21.27 8.92
C GLN A 18 3.15 20.80 9.28
N ALA A 19 2.93 19.50 9.43
CA ALA A 19 1.61 18.92 9.73
C ALA A 19 1.41 18.65 11.22
N LYS A 20 2.44 18.86 12.04
CA LYS A 20 2.51 18.43 13.44
C LYS A 20 2.01 17.00 13.63
N ALA A 21 2.55 16.10 12.81
CA ALA A 21 2.16 14.71 12.79
C ALA A 21 3.39 13.81 13.00
N ALA A 22 3.22 12.77 13.80
CA ALA A 22 4.18 11.69 13.95
C ALA A 22 3.70 10.49 13.13
N ARG A 23 4.54 10.01 12.21
CA ARG A 23 4.27 8.83 11.39
C ARG A 23 5.14 7.68 11.86
N VAL A 24 4.53 6.52 12.08
CA VAL A 24 5.23 5.27 12.35
C VAL A 24 4.85 4.29 11.26
N LYS A 25 5.83 3.87 10.45
CA LYS A 25 5.64 2.83 9.43
C LYS A 25 6.39 1.57 9.83
N MET A 26 5.68 0.45 9.87
CA MET A 26 6.21 -0.89 10.05
C MET A 26 6.10 -1.63 8.73
N MET A 27 7.15 -2.34 8.33
CA MET A 27 7.17 -3.19 7.15
C MET A 27 7.81 -4.53 7.50
N SER A 28 7.22 -5.62 7.04
CA SER A 28 7.76 -6.97 7.24
C SER A 28 7.75 -7.71 5.91
N ALA A 29 8.83 -8.44 5.63
CA ALA A 29 8.92 -9.33 4.48
C ALA A 29 8.59 -10.76 4.90
N LEU A 30 7.74 -11.44 4.14
CA LEU A 30 7.32 -12.82 4.33
C LEU A 30 7.71 -13.67 3.10
N GLY A 31 7.79 -14.99 3.28
CA GLY A 31 7.89 -15.94 2.15
C GLY A 31 9.07 -15.71 1.20
N GLY A 32 10.29 -15.52 1.73
CA GLY A 32 11.49 -15.35 0.89
C GLY A 32 11.55 -14.02 0.14
N ASN A 33 11.00 -12.94 0.73
CA ASN A 33 10.92 -11.57 0.19
C ASN A 33 9.95 -11.35 -0.98
N LYS A 34 9.08 -12.32 -1.28
CA LYS A 34 8.02 -12.16 -2.29
C LYS A 34 6.82 -11.41 -1.74
N ASP A 35 6.50 -11.64 -0.47
CA ASP A 35 5.36 -11.02 0.20
C ASP A 35 5.86 -9.93 1.16
N ARG A 36 5.15 -8.81 1.21
CA ARG A 36 5.41 -7.71 2.13
C ARG A 36 4.11 -7.27 2.76
N ILE A 37 4.14 -7.07 4.08
CA ILE A 37 3.06 -6.44 4.83
C ILE A 37 3.58 -5.14 5.40
N SER A 38 2.76 -4.09 5.38
CA SER A 38 3.05 -2.83 6.04
C SER A 38 1.87 -2.36 6.88
N ALA A 39 2.18 -1.70 7.99
CA ALA A 39 1.21 -0.94 8.76
C ALA A 39 1.79 0.46 8.99
N GLN A 40 0.99 1.49 8.76
CA GLN A 40 1.34 2.87 9.02
C GLN A 40 0.32 3.48 9.96
N VAL A 41 0.82 4.24 10.93
CA VAL A 41 0.02 5.04 11.85
C VAL A 41 0.50 6.47 11.78
N ASP A 42 -0.41 7.38 11.48
CA ASP A 42 -0.19 8.82 11.44
C ASP A 42 -0.94 9.46 12.60
N TYR A 43 -0.21 9.93 13.60
CA TYR A 43 -0.77 10.59 14.76
C TYR A 43 -0.63 12.10 14.64
N ASN A 44 -1.76 12.81 14.63
CA ASN A 44 -1.78 14.27 14.65
C ASN A 44 -1.69 14.75 16.10
N THR A 45 -0.58 15.43 16.44
CA THR A 45 -0.30 15.84 17.83
C THR A 45 -1.14 17.03 18.29
N ASP A 46 -1.74 17.79 17.37
CA ASP A 46 -2.62 18.92 17.70
C ASP A 46 -4.07 18.48 17.91
N ALA A 47 -4.57 17.56 17.08
CA ALA A 47 -5.97 17.12 17.10
C ALA A 47 -6.24 15.87 17.95
N GLY A 48 -5.19 15.14 18.35
CA GLY A 48 -5.31 13.88 19.09
C GLY A 48 -5.93 12.74 18.26
N SER A 49 -5.97 12.87 16.93
CA SER A 49 -6.50 11.87 16.02
C SER A 49 -5.39 11.00 15.42
N ALA A 50 -5.74 9.75 15.07
CA ALA A 50 -4.86 8.80 14.42
C ALA A 50 -5.48 8.31 13.11
N ALA A 51 -4.67 8.28 12.05
CA ALA A 51 -5.00 7.62 10.80
C ALA A 51 -4.18 6.34 10.63
N TYR A 52 -4.84 5.29 10.14
CA TYR A 52 -4.24 3.97 9.97
C TYR A 52 -4.22 3.62 8.48
N GLU A 53 -3.16 2.96 8.04
CA GLU A 53 -3.06 2.39 6.69
C GLU A 53 -2.42 1.01 6.80
N LEU A 54 -3.06 0.01 6.19
CA LEU A 54 -2.55 -1.35 6.08
C LEU A 54 -2.21 -1.64 4.63
N GLY A 55 -0.99 -2.09 4.38
CA GLY A 55 -0.51 -2.44 3.06
C GLY A 55 -0.14 -3.91 2.98
N TYR A 56 -0.42 -4.51 1.84
CA TYR A 56 0.08 -5.81 1.43
C TYR A 56 0.62 -5.66 0.02
N SER A 57 1.80 -6.22 -0.26
CA SER A 57 2.25 -6.39 -1.64
C SER A 57 2.89 -7.74 -1.84
N ARG A 58 2.71 -8.26 -3.04
CA ARG A 58 3.30 -9.50 -3.51
C ARG A 58 3.96 -9.25 -4.84
N SER A 59 5.28 -9.43 -4.88
CA SER A 59 5.99 -9.55 -6.13
C SER A 59 5.67 -10.91 -6.75
N LEU A 60 5.13 -10.87 -7.96
CA LEU A 60 4.87 -12.05 -8.79
C LEU A 60 6.11 -12.30 -9.68
N GLU A 61 5.98 -13.23 -10.61
CA GLU A 61 7.02 -13.54 -11.58
C GLU A 61 7.26 -12.37 -12.55
N ASP A 62 8.52 -12.21 -12.97
CA ASP A 62 8.94 -11.34 -14.07
C ASP A 62 8.31 -9.94 -14.07
N GLY A 63 8.65 -9.10 -13.08
CA GLY A 63 8.30 -7.67 -13.12
C GLY A 63 6.80 -7.38 -13.00
N LYS A 64 6.04 -8.33 -12.45
CA LYS A 64 4.64 -8.20 -12.07
C LYS A 64 4.52 -8.03 -10.56
N GLU A 65 3.60 -7.19 -10.11
CA GLU A 65 3.34 -6.96 -8.69
C GLU A 65 1.85 -6.75 -8.46
N VAL A 66 1.33 -7.32 -7.36
CA VAL A 66 0.00 -6.99 -6.83
C VAL A 66 0.20 -6.33 -5.48
N SER A 67 -0.47 -5.21 -5.25
CA SER A 67 -0.55 -4.58 -3.94
C SER A 67 -1.98 -4.26 -3.55
N ALA A 68 -2.26 -4.27 -2.26
CA ALA A 68 -3.50 -3.82 -1.67
C ALA A 68 -3.18 -2.85 -0.52
N THR A 69 -3.91 -1.74 -0.45
CA THR A 69 -3.80 -0.74 0.60
C THR A 69 -5.19 -0.48 1.16
N PHE A 70 -5.36 -0.66 2.46
CA PHE A 70 -6.60 -0.39 3.17
C PHE A 70 -6.42 0.79 4.12
N SER A 71 -7.25 1.81 3.95
CA SER A 71 -7.27 3.05 4.71
C SER A 71 -8.62 3.18 5.42
N PRO A 72 -8.77 2.66 6.67
CA PRO A 72 -10.04 2.66 7.38
C PRO A 72 -10.62 4.06 7.59
N ASN A 73 -9.77 5.06 7.77
CA ASN A 73 -10.20 6.44 8.00
C ASN A 73 -10.91 7.04 6.77
N ASP A 74 -10.54 6.60 5.57
CA ASP A 74 -11.12 7.04 4.30
C ASP A 74 -12.19 6.05 3.79
N ASN A 75 -12.45 4.98 4.55
CA ASN A 75 -13.24 3.83 4.13
C ASN A 75 -12.78 3.27 2.77
N GLU A 76 -11.50 3.28 2.47
CA GLU A 76 -11.00 2.97 1.12
C GLU A 76 -10.14 1.71 1.10
N LEU A 77 -10.41 0.81 0.16
CA LEU A 77 -9.54 -0.29 -0.23
C LEU A 77 -9.06 -0.06 -1.66
N GLU A 78 -7.76 0.05 -1.84
CA GLU A 78 -7.10 0.14 -3.13
C GLU A 78 -6.40 -1.18 -3.44
N VAL A 79 -6.61 -1.71 -4.64
CA VAL A 79 -5.87 -2.85 -5.19
C VAL A 79 -5.21 -2.43 -6.48
N GLN A 80 -3.91 -2.65 -6.60
CA GLN A 80 -3.12 -2.30 -7.78
C GLN A 80 -2.42 -3.55 -8.32
N TYR A 81 -2.44 -3.71 -9.63
CA TYR A 81 -1.63 -4.66 -10.38
C TYR A 81 -0.71 -3.89 -11.33
N VAL A 82 0.58 -4.19 -11.27
CA VAL A 82 1.60 -3.62 -12.15
C VAL A 82 2.21 -4.74 -12.99
N ASP A 83 2.36 -4.51 -14.29
CA ASP A 83 2.98 -5.45 -15.23
C ASP A 83 3.93 -4.70 -16.17
N SER A 84 5.22 -4.99 -16.07
CA SER A 84 6.26 -4.42 -16.92
C SER A 84 6.70 -5.34 -18.06
N LYS A 85 6.03 -6.50 -18.23
CA LYS A 85 6.36 -7.51 -19.25
C LYS A 85 5.24 -7.75 -20.25
N PHE A 86 4.03 -7.31 -19.95
CA PHE A 86 2.89 -7.39 -20.86
C PHE A 86 3.19 -6.78 -22.23
N GLU A 87 3.95 -5.68 -22.25
CA GLU A 87 4.34 -4.98 -23.47
C GLU A 87 5.79 -4.51 -23.37
N ASN A 88 6.59 -4.76 -24.41
CA ASN A 88 7.98 -4.33 -24.42
C ASN A 88 8.11 -2.80 -24.41
N GLY A 89 8.89 -2.26 -23.47
CA GLY A 89 9.09 -0.82 -23.30
C GLY A 89 7.95 -0.09 -22.58
N ALA A 90 6.91 -0.79 -22.12
CA ALA A 90 5.80 -0.19 -21.39
C ALA A 90 5.50 -0.91 -20.08
N THR A 91 5.11 -0.12 -19.07
CA THR A 91 4.55 -0.63 -17.81
C THR A 91 3.06 -0.36 -17.77
N TRP A 92 2.29 -1.40 -17.52
CA TRP A 92 0.86 -1.35 -17.34
C TRP A 92 0.53 -1.35 -15.86
N THR A 93 -0.48 -0.57 -15.48
CA THR A 93 -0.97 -0.46 -14.10
C THR A 93 -2.48 -0.48 -14.12
N ALA A 94 -3.07 -1.54 -13.59
CA ALA A 94 -4.50 -1.61 -13.28
C ALA A 94 -4.67 -1.26 -11.80
N LYS A 95 -5.61 -0.37 -11.49
CA LYS A 95 -5.93 0.06 -10.13
C LYS A 95 -7.43 0.00 -9.92
N ALA A 96 -7.88 -0.66 -8.87
CA ALA A 96 -9.25 -0.67 -8.41
C ALA A 96 -9.30 0.01 -7.04
N THR A 97 -10.15 1.00 -6.88
CA THR A 97 -10.40 1.70 -5.62
C THR A 97 -11.84 1.44 -5.21
N VAL A 98 -12.02 1.00 -3.98
CA VAL A 98 -13.29 0.52 -3.45
C VAL A 98 -13.63 1.29 -2.19
N ASP A 99 -14.82 1.89 -2.14
CA ASP A 99 -15.38 2.41 -0.91
C ASP A 99 -15.99 1.25 -0.10
N THR A 100 -15.38 0.96 1.04
CA THR A 100 -15.74 -0.10 1.98
C THR A 100 -16.91 0.26 2.90
N SER A 101 -17.39 1.51 2.88
CA SER A 101 -18.60 1.93 3.58
C SER A 101 -19.88 1.60 2.80
N ASP A 102 -19.76 1.35 1.49
CA ASP A 102 -20.88 0.99 0.62
C ASP A 102 -21.30 -0.47 0.82
N ARG A 103 -22.61 -0.72 0.81
CA ARG A 103 -23.18 -2.08 0.88
C ARG A 103 -23.05 -2.83 -0.45
N ASN A 104 -22.86 -2.11 -1.57
CA ASN A 104 -22.65 -2.69 -2.90
C ASN A 104 -21.24 -2.40 -3.42
N ILE A 105 -20.29 -3.22 -2.95
CA ILE A 105 -18.86 -3.06 -3.21
C ILE A 105 -18.50 -2.99 -4.70
N LEU A 106 -19.28 -3.66 -5.57
CA LEU A 106 -19.01 -3.72 -7.01
C LEU A 106 -19.41 -2.42 -7.74
N GLU A 107 -20.43 -1.73 -7.25
CA GLU A 107 -20.91 -0.46 -7.83
C GLU A 107 -20.04 0.72 -7.38
N ALA A 108 -19.55 0.66 -6.14
CA ALA A 108 -18.62 1.64 -5.58
C ALA A 108 -17.18 1.51 -6.12
N THR A 109 -16.88 0.46 -6.88
CA THR A 109 -15.53 0.21 -7.40
C THR A 109 -15.20 1.14 -8.57
N LYS A 110 -14.16 1.97 -8.41
CA LYS A 110 -13.55 2.74 -9.49
C LYS A 110 -12.33 2.01 -10.03
N VAL A 111 -12.35 1.65 -11.31
CA VAL A 111 -11.21 1.00 -11.98
C VAL A 111 -10.52 1.97 -12.92
N THR A 112 -9.20 2.03 -12.84
CA THR A 112 -8.33 2.79 -13.74
C THR A 112 -7.30 1.87 -14.35
N LEU A 113 -7.06 2.03 -15.65
CA LEU A 113 -5.97 1.36 -16.36
C LEU A 113 -5.03 2.42 -16.93
N LYS A 114 -3.75 2.33 -16.60
CA LYS A 114 -2.70 3.24 -17.05
C LYS A 114 -1.61 2.46 -17.77
N ARG A 115 -1.10 3.03 -18.84
CA ARG A 115 0.10 2.59 -19.57
C ARG A 115 1.14 3.70 -19.51
N ALA A 116 2.38 3.36 -19.21
CA ALA A 116 3.51 4.29 -19.15
C ALA A 116 4.70 3.75 -19.93
N TRP A 117 5.33 4.59 -20.75
CA TRP A 117 6.51 4.23 -21.55
C TRP A 117 7.80 4.47 -20.77
N SER A 118 8.73 3.54 -20.89
CA SER A 118 10.13 3.70 -20.49
C SER A 118 10.93 4.09 -21.73
N TRP A 119 11.05 5.40 -21.96
CA TRP A 119 11.87 5.97 -23.04
C TRP A 119 13.37 5.90 -22.71
#